data_AF-A0A9P1AMT6-F1
#
_entry.id   AF-A0A9P1AMT6-F1
#
_cell.length_a   1.000
_cell.length_b   1.000
_cell.length_c   1.000
_cell.angle_alpha   90.00
_cell.angle_beta   90.00
_cell.angle_gamma   90.00
#
_symmetry.space_group_name_H-M   'P 1'
#
loop_
_entity.id
_entity.type
_entity.pdbx_description
1 polymer ?
#
loop_
_entity_poly.entity_id
_entity_poly.type
_entity_poly.pdbx_seq_one_letter_code
_entity_poly.pdbx_strand_id
1 'polypeptide(L)'
;MWKASLLLLSLLSSTLADGNYFKVLLREIDNPSGSLANGNACSEFNYLGIGCTTYIRAAVSAGGVNVSNSDTLNSNTPINSHGETRVSNLNIVVADANPDAVDAFTGFDLHIELASDDQFQNIIDDYTLHVDSTLSQGVYTYTSLRANTLPTTISIAWATNIAPPSTSSTPEPTTSGIPFTGSTPSQGPTEPPTTTPRLPVDCDEVANKTSGPQIIYPDGTNPVTVYCDQASYGSYTVIQSRGTKGTNISFDLPLANYTDWFGEPGIGNNFWLGLDNMNALSKTGKSYALQIDLCCASKLVKKYFYHSFSVGDATSNYKLSATADLPGVGLAYTSTVSDIGAVFSTHTTYTLPKGKPECDQFDYFDDNSNMQAVGYGGWWFGSCGNNLNGFLYPNNGGNCAVPATTFVSTKMLGVNLRTSAGTNPDGYDVDLVSYDRVRMALFTFDSAIVNQNDDSFCH
;
A
#
# COMPACT_ATOMS: atom_id res chain seq x y z
N MET A 1 -64.75 2.80 7.26
CA MET A 1 -63.95 3.45 8.32
C MET A 1 -62.55 2.87 8.27
N TRP A 2 -61.44 3.54 8.00
CA TRP A 2 -61.13 4.89 7.55
C TRP A 2 -59.59 4.84 7.36
N LYS A 3 -59.11 5.14 6.14
CA LYS A 3 -57.82 5.78 5.78
C LYS A 3 -56.50 5.09 6.22
N ALA A 4 -55.45 4.96 5.43
CA ALA A 4 -55.12 5.55 4.13
C ALA A 4 -54.04 4.71 3.40
N SER A 5 -54.19 4.60 2.09
CA SER A 5 -53.08 4.57 1.14
C SER A 5 -52.19 5.81 1.34
N LEU A 6 -50.87 5.63 1.39
CA LEU A 6 -49.82 6.50 0.82
C LEU A 6 -48.48 6.01 1.35
N LEU A 7 -47.67 5.35 0.51
CA LEU A 7 -46.20 5.42 0.49
C LEU A 7 -45.69 4.60 -0.71
N LEU A 8 -46.23 4.92 -1.89
CA LEU A 8 -45.46 4.89 -3.13
C LEU A 8 -44.94 6.32 -3.31
N LEU A 9 -43.65 6.45 -3.64
CA LEU A 9 -43.08 7.64 -4.28
C LEU A 9 -42.95 8.91 -3.42
N SER A 10 -41.93 8.98 -2.56
CA SER A 10 -41.34 10.27 -2.16
C SER A 10 -39.94 10.11 -1.56
N LEU A 11 -38.94 9.86 -2.42
CA LEU A 11 -37.58 10.42 -2.35
C LEU A 11 -36.80 10.10 -3.65
N LEU A 12 -37.50 10.24 -4.77
CA LEU A 12 -36.95 10.51 -6.10
C LEU A 12 -37.47 11.89 -6.50
N SER A 13 -37.11 12.88 -5.68
CA SER A 13 -37.30 14.32 -5.91
C SER A 13 -36.45 15.08 -4.89
N SER A 14 -35.15 14.82 -4.83
CA SER A 14 -34.28 15.99 -4.83
C SER A 14 -34.24 16.38 -6.30
N THR A 15 -34.77 17.55 -6.62
CA THR A 15 -34.24 18.37 -7.71
C THR A 15 -32.76 18.03 -7.90
N LEU A 16 -32.31 17.83 -9.14
CA LEU A 16 -30.89 17.99 -9.47
C LEU A 16 -30.45 19.27 -8.77
N ALA A 17 -29.77 19.14 -7.63
CA ALA A 17 -29.14 20.27 -7.03
C ALA A 17 -28.10 20.65 -8.07
N ASP A 18 -28.12 21.89 -8.54
CA ASP A 18 -27.12 22.47 -9.44
C ASP A 18 -25.73 22.57 -8.76
N GLY A 19 -25.41 21.65 -7.85
CA GLY A 19 -24.23 21.62 -7.00
C GLY A 19 -23.62 20.23 -6.93
N ASN A 20 -22.36 20.22 -6.52
CA ASN A 20 -21.59 19.04 -6.21
C ASN A 20 -22.18 18.31 -4.99
N TYR A 21 -21.96 17.00 -4.92
CA TYR A 21 -22.26 16.17 -3.78
C TYR A 21 -21.10 15.20 -3.57
N PHE A 22 -20.88 14.86 -2.30
CA PHE A 22 -20.10 13.71 -1.91
C PHE A 22 -20.78 13.01 -0.74
N LYS A 23 -20.90 11.68 -0.84
CA LYS A 23 -21.60 10.85 0.15
C LYS A 23 -20.85 9.55 0.37
N VAL A 24 -20.85 9.09 1.62
CA VAL A 24 -20.34 7.79 2.05
C VAL A 24 -21.47 6.99 2.67
N LEU A 25 -21.68 5.77 2.18
CA LEU A 25 -22.55 4.74 2.73
C LEU A 25 -21.76 3.85 3.68
N LEU A 26 -22.13 3.85 4.96
CA LEU A 26 -21.64 2.87 5.93
C LEU A 26 -22.47 1.59 5.79
N ARG A 27 -21.80 0.49 5.43
CA ARG A 27 -22.47 -0.78 5.08
C ARG A 27 -22.47 -1.76 6.24
N GLU A 28 -21.36 -1.83 6.96
CA GLU A 28 -21.12 -2.81 7.99
C GLU A 28 -20.08 -2.33 9.00
N ILE A 29 -20.28 -2.63 10.28
CA ILE A 29 -19.31 -2.42 11.35
C ILE A 29 -19.12 -3.72 12.14
N ASP A 30 -17.89 -4.05 12.50
CA ASP A 30 -17.53 -5.20 13.34
C ASP A 30 -16.69 -4.74 14.55
N ASN A 31 -17.12 -5.12 15.75
CA ASN A 31 -16.43 -4.97 17.03
C ASN A 31 -16.45 -6.35 17.76
N PRO A 32 -15.54 -7.27 17.41
CA PRO A 32 -15.60 -8.66 17.82
C PRO A 32 -15.25 -8.90 19.30
N SER A 33 -14.61 -7.95 19.99
CA SER A 33 -14.21 -8.11 21.39
C SER A 33 -15.26 -7.65 22.40
N GLY A 34 -16.30 -6.92 21.99
CA GLY A 34 -17.26 -6.33 22.93
C GLY A 34 -16.60 -5.41 23.98
N SER A 35 -15.47 -4.80 23.61
CA SER A 35 -14.64 -3.98 24.48
C SER A 35 -14.64 -2.51 24.06
N LEU A 36 -14.52 -1.65 25.06
CA LEU A 36 -14.29 -0.22 24.95
C LEU A 36 -12.82 0.07 24.56
N ALA A 37 -12.55 1.27 24.10
CA ALA A 37 -11.21 1.74 23.71
C ALA A 37 -10.19 1.69 24.87
N ASN A 38 -10.65 1.77 26.12
CA ASN A 38 -9.82 1.64 27.32
C ASN A 38 -9.53 0.18 27.72
N GLY A 39 -9.99 -0.80 26.95
CA GLY A 39 -9.82 -2.24 27.22
C GLY A 39 -10.86 -2.86 28.15
N ASN A 40 -11.73 -2.04 28.78
CA ASN A 40 -12.81 -2.57 29.62
C ASN A 40 -13.91 -3.19 28.76
N ALA A 41 -14.63 -4.14 29.34
CA ALA A 41 -15.80 -4.73 28.73
C ALA A 41 -16.96 -3.71 28.65
N CYS A 42 -17.71 -3.71 27.55
CA CYS A 42 -18.95 -2.94 27.44
C CYS A 42 -20.10 -3.53 28.27
N SER A 43 -19.98 -4.79 28.71
CA SER A 43 -20.96 -5.47 29.54
C SER A 43 -20.31 -6.48 30.48
N GLU A 44 -20.99 -6.79 31.58
CA GLU A 44 -20.58 -7.84 32.52
C GLU A 44 -20.60 -9.25 31.89
N PHE A 45 -21.21 -9.42 30.72
CA PHE A 45 -21.37 -10.68 30.00
C PHE A 45 -20.39 -10.86 28.83
N ASN A 46 -19.33 -10.04 28.73
CA ASN A 46 -18.36 -10.13 27.63
C ASN A 46 -17.71 -11.52 27.48
N TYR A 47 -17.59 -12.28 28.57
CA TYR A 47 -17.09 -13.66 28.58
C TYR A 47 -17.96 -14.63 27.77
N LEU A 48 -19.18 -14.24 27.41
CA LEU A 48 -20.08 -14.98 26.52
C LEU A 48 -19.95 -14.57 25.04
N GLY A 49 -19.05 -13.64 24.73
CA GLY A 49 -18.88 -13.10 23.37
C GLY A 49 -19.95 -12.10 22.95
N ILE A 50 -20.64 -11.47 23.91
CA ILE A 50 -21.64 -10.44 23.64
C ILE A 50 -20.92 -9.10 23.32
N GLY A 51 -21.23 -8.53 22.16
CA GLY A 51 -20.76 -7.23 21.71
C GLY A 51 -21.42 -6.04 22.44
N CYS A 52 -20.97 -4.84 22.14
CA CYS A 52 -21.53 -3.62 22.72
C CYS A 52 -22.86 -3.28 22.02
N THR A 53 -23.82 -2.69 22.76
CA THR A 53 -24.75 -1.74 22.14
C THR A 53 -23.90 -0.65 21.51
N THR A 54 -24.14 -0.27 20.26
CA THR A 54 -23.27 0.66 19.53
C THR A 54 -24.06 1.86 19.05
N TYR A 55 -23.54 3.05 19.33
CA TYR A 55 -23.95 4.34 18.80
C TYR A 55 -22.86 4.82 17.83
N ILE A 56 -23.25 5.66 16.86
CA ILE A 56 -22.32 6.16 15.85
C ILE A 56 -22.47 7.66 15.63
N ARG A 57 -21.33 8.33 15.57
CA ARG A 57 -21.15 9.66 15.00
C ARG A 57 -20.18 9.57 13.83
N ALA A 58 -20.43 10.36 12.80
CA ALA A 58 -19.55 10.39 11.64
C ALA A 58 -19.58 11.73 10.92
N ALA A 59 -18.44 12.09 10.32
CA ALA A 59 -18.33 13.20 9.39
C ALA A 59 -17.40 12.87 8.24
N VAL A 60 -17.70 13.46 7.09
CA VAL A 60 -16.93 13.24 5.86
C VAL A 60 -16.61 14.56 5.16
N SER A 61 -15.40 14.66 4.60
CA SER A 61 -15.01 15.78 3.74
C SER A 61 -14.17 15.30 2.55
N ALA A 62 -14.58 15.66 1.34
CA ALA A 62 -13.81 15.47 0.11
C ALA A 62 -12.77 16.60 -0.13
N GLY A 63 -12.81 17.66 0.68
CA GLY A 63 -11.96 18.86 0.52
C GLY A 63 -10.76 18.93 1.46
N GLY A 64 -10.46 17.85 2.20
CA GLY A 64 -9.37 17.84 3.19
C GLY A 64 -9.63 18.73 4.42
N VAL A 65 -10.91 19.08 4.68
CA VAL A 65 -11.28 19.76 5.93
C VAL A 65 -11.17 18.73 7.06
N ASN A 66 -10.55 19.13 8.18
CA ASN A 66 -10.46 18.27 9.35
C ASN A 66 -11.87 17.92 9.87
N VAL A 67 -12.21 16.64 9.81
CA VAL A 67 -13.50 16.09 10.24
C VAL A 67 -13.49 15.52 11.65
N SER A 68 -12.34 15.48 12.34
CA SER A 68 -12.14 14.79 13.62
C SER A 68 -12.90 15.39 14.82
N ASN A 69 -13.54 16.56 14.65
CA ASN A 69 -14.41 17.18 15.66
C ASN A 69 -15.78 17.59 15.06
N SER A 70 -16.19 16.96 13.97
CA SER A 70 -17.42 17.27 13.24
C SER A 70 -18.36 16.07 13.30
N ASP A 71 -19.65 16.32 13.50
CA ASP A 71 -20.69 15.28 13.52
C ASP A 71 -21.78 15.62 12.51
N THR A 72 -21.50 15.44 11.20
CA THR A 72 -22.54 15.61 10.17
C THR A 72 -23.65 14.56 10.32
N LEU A 73 -23.31 13.40 10.88
CA LEU A 73 -24.22 12.37 11.35
C LEU A 73 -24.12 12.28 12.87
N ASN A 74 -25.20 12.61 13.57
CA ASN A 74 -25.34 12.42 15.01
C ASN A 74 -26.63 11.64 15.30
N SER A 75 -26.49 10.35 15.55
CA SER A 75 -27.62 9.46 15.81
C SER A 75 -27.79 9.20 17.31
N ASN A 76 -28.92 9.63 17.86
CA ASN A 76 -29.31 9.28 19.24
C ASN A 76 -29.92 7.87 19.35
N THR A 77 -30.05 7.16 18.24
CA THR A 77 -30.49 5.76 18.20
C THR A 77 -29.28 4.85 17.98
N PRO A 78 -29.16 3.75 18.75
CA PRO A 78 -28.07 2.82 18.55
C PRO A 78 -28.24 2.09 17.21
N ILE A 79 -27.13 1.82 16.53
CA ILE A 79 -27.10 1.01 15.31
C ILE A 79 -27.36 -0.48 15.61
N ASN A 80 -27.15 -0.90 16.86
CA ASN A 80 -27.54 -2.20 17.37
C ASN A 80 -27.78 -2.14 18.89
N SER A 81 -28.69 -2.96 19.40
CA SER A 81 -29.05 -2.99 20.83
C SER A 81 -29.13 -4.40 21.41
N HIS A 82 -28.72 -5.42 20.66
CA HIS A 82 -28.75 -6.82 21.08
C HIS A 82 -27.36 -7.41 21.32
N GLY A 83 -26.32 -6.56 21.34
CA GLY A 83 -24.95 -6.98 21.59
C GLY A 83 -24.37 -7.82 20.46
N GLU A 84 -24.80 -7.58 19.23
CA GLU A 84 -24.15 -8.11 18.04
C GLU A 84 -22.71 -7.59 17.97
N THR A 85 -21.77 -8.48 17.73
CA THR A 85 -20.38 -8.08 17.45
C THR A 85 -20.24 -7.50 16.05
N ARG A 86 -21.09 -7.93 15.11
CA ARG A 86 -21.09 -7.48 13.72
C ARG A 86 -22.47 -6.96 13.33
N VAL A 87 -22.53 -5.71 12.90
CA VAL A 87 -23.74 -5.02 12.47
C VAL A 87 -23.68 -4.82 10.96
N SER A 88 -24.34 -5.69 10.21
CA SER A 88 -24.44 -5.62 8.75
C SER A 88 -25.72 -4.89 8.32
N ASN A 89 -25.74 -4.42 7.07
CA ASN A 89 -26.89 -3.73 6.46
C ASN A 89 -27.28 -2.41 7.14
N LEU A 90 -26.28 -1.68 7.68
CA LEU A 90 -26.49 -0.39 8.35
C LEU A 90 -27.21 0.62 7.44
N ASN A 91 -26.82 0.67 6.15
CA ASN A 91 -27.39 1.56 5.15
C ASN A 91 -27.43 3.05 5.59
N ILE A 92 -26.45 3.45 6.39
CA ILE A 92 -26.34 4.81 6.92
C ILE A 92 -25.54 5.65 5.92
N VAL A 93 -26.06 6.81 5.53
CA VAL A 93 -25.38 7.72 4.58
C VAL A 93 -24.87 8.95 5.33
N VAL A 94 -23.56 9.17 5.24
CA VAL A 94 -22.86 10.38 5.70
C VAL A 94 -22.62 11.26 4.47
N ALA A 95 -23.02 12.52 4.53
CA ALA A 95 -22.87 13.47 3.41
C ALA A 95 -21.87 14.56 3.78
N ASP A 96 -21.04 14.95 2.81
CA ASP A 96 -20.16 16.10 2.96
C ASP A 96 -21.00 17.37 3.17
N ALA A 97 -20.61 18.18 4.15
CA ALA A 97 -21.30 19.42 4.49
C ALA A 97 -21.03 20.55 3.47
N ASN A 98 -19.93 20.47 2.71
CA ASN A 98 -19.52 21.52 1.77
C ASN A 98 -18.88 20.97 0.48
N PRO A 99 -19.57 20.08 -0.27
CA PRO A 99 -19.02 19.47 -1.48
C PRO A 99 -18.78 20.46 -2.63
N ASP A 100 -19.47 21.61 -2.61
CA ASP A 100 -19.31 22.67 -3.61
C ASP A 100 -17.99 23.43 -3.50
N ALA A 101 -17.31 23.37 -2.34
CA ALA A 101 -15.99 23.97 -2.14
C ALA A 101 -14.84 23.09 -2.64
N VAL A 102 -15.14 21.91 -3.19
CA VAL A 102 -14.14 20.97 -3.69
C VAL A 102 -13.99 21.15 -5.19
N ASP A 103 -12.86 21.74 -5.60
CA ASP A 103 -12.56 22.02 -7.01
C ASP A 103 -12.34 20.73 -7.83
N ALA A 104 -11.76 19.70 -7.21
CA ALA A 104 -11.54 18.40 -7.82
C ALA A 104 -11.51 17.27 -6.78
N PHE A 105 -12.14 16.14 -7.10
CA PHE A 105 -12.18 14.97 -6.23
C PHE A 105 -10.85 14.21 -6.31
N THR A 106 -10.09 14.27 -5.21
CA THR A 106 -8.77 13.61 -5.09
C THR A 106 -8.73 12.55 -3.98
N GLY A 107 -9.73 12.57 -3.10
CA GLY A 107 -9.87 11.68 -1.98
C GLY A 107 -10.85 12.24 -0.98
N PHE A 108 -10.90 11.65 0.21
CA PHE A 108 -11.71 12.15 1.31
C PHE A 108 -11.21 11.65 2.66
N ASP A 109 -11.55 12.41 3.70
CA ASP A 109 -11.44 12.01 5.09
C ASP A 109 -12.81 11.61 5.63
N LEU A 110 -12.88 10.49 6.34
CA LEU A 110 -14.06 10.03 7.06
C LEU A 110 -13.69 9.81 8.53
N HIS A 111 -14.27 10.62 9.41
CA HIS A 111 -14.21 10.43 10.85
C HIS A 111 -15.39 9.57 11.31
N ILE A 112 -15.08 8.62 12.20
CA ILE A 112 -16.06 7.72 12.80
C ILE A 112 -15.75 7.60 14.29
N GLU A 113 -16.78 7.86 15.09
CA GLU A 113 -16.76 7.66 16.52
C GLU A 113 -17.86 6.66 16.89
N LEU A 114 -17.49 5.62 17.62
CA LEU A 114 -18.37 4.56 18.09
C LEU A 114 -18.39 4.57 19.62
N ALA A 115 -19.57 4.48 20.22
CA ALA A 115 -19.71 4.46 21.68
C ALA A 115 -20.76 3.46 22.14
N SER A 116 -20.68 3.03 23.40
CA SER A 116 -21.68 2.13 23.99
C SER A 116 -22.86 2.83 24.67
N ASP A 117 -22.88 4.16 24.65
CA ASP A 117 -23.95 5.00 25.20
C ASP A 117 -24.21 6.21 24.30
N ASP A 118 -25.40 6.80 24.45
CA ASP A 118 -25.86 7.93 23.64
C ASP A 118 -25.18 9.28 23.98
N GLN A 119 -24.45 9.35 25.09
CA GLN A 119 -23.66 10.51 25.51
C GLN A 119 -22.20 10.42 25.07
N PHE A 120 -21.81 9.35 24.37
CA PHE A 120 -20.43 9.11 23.92
C PHE A 120 -19.40 9.19 25.05
N GLN A 121 -19.74 8.70 26.24
CA GLN A 121 -18.81 8.66 27.38
C GLN A 121 -17.97 7.38 27.42
N ASN A 122 -18.53 6.28 26.89
CA ASN A 122 -17.87 4.98 26.81
C ASN A 122 -17.52 4.69 25.34
N ILE A 123 -16.38 5.22 24.92
CA ILE A 123 -15.90 5.07 23.54
C ILE A 123 -15.50 3.63 23.26
N ILE A 124 -16.02 3.09 22.17
CA ILE A 124 -15.62 1.82 21.57
C ILE A 124 -14.42 2.07 20.67
N ASP A 125 -14.53 3.02 19.74
CA ASP A 125 -13.45 3.39 18.83
C ASP A 125 -13.66 4.81 18.30
N ASP A 126 -12.57 5.50 17.98
CA ASP A 126 -12.56 6.87 17.46
C ASP A 126 -11.37 7.03 16.52
N TYR A 127 -11.65 7.20 15.22
CA TYR A 127 -10.60 7.32 14.20
C TYR A 127 -11.05 8.12 12.99
N THR A 128 -10.07 8.69 12.29
CA THR A 128 -10.25 9.28 10.97
C THR A 128 -9.50 8.41 9.95
N LEU A 129 -10.21 7.93 8.93
CA LEU A 129 -9.62 7.21 7.82
C LEU A 129 -9.55 8.12 6.59
N HIS A 130 -8.42 8.06 5.89
CA HIS A 130 -8.18 8.80 4.66
C HIS A 130 -8.25 7.86 3.47
N VAL A 131 -8.97 8.25 2.41
CA VAL A 131 -9.06 7.50 1.15
C VAL A 131 -8.63 8.39 0.01
N ASP A 132 -7.45 8.11 -0.56
CA ASP A 132 -6.98 8.72 -1.79
C ASP A 132 -7.64 8.04 -3.00
N SER A 133 -8.52 8.78 -3.71
CA SER A 133 -9.23 8.26 -4.88
C SER A 133 -9.77 9.40 -5.73
N THR A 134 -9.63 9.27 -7.05
CA THR A 134 -10.31 10.14 -8.03
C THR A 134 -11.57 9.49 -8.60
N LEU A 135 -11.89 8.26 -8.18
CA LEU A 135 -13.06 7.53 -8.66
C LEU A 135 -14.33 8.12 -8.06
N SER A 136 -15.29 8.45 -8.93
CA SER A 136 -16.58 9.01 -8.53
C SER A 136 -17.43 8.07 -7.66
N GLN A 137 -17.08 6.79 -7.61
CA GLN A 137 -17.69 5.80 -6.73
C GLN A 137 -16.69 4.70 -6.37
N GLY A 138 -16.88 4.06 -5.22
CA GLY A 138 -16.04 2.94 -4.82
C GLY A 138 -16.50 2.29 -3.51
N VAL A 139 -15.78 1.25 -3.09
CA VAL A 139 -16.01 0.51 -1.85
C VAL A 139 -14.65 0.35 -1.16
N TYR A 140 -14.62 0.52 0.15
CA TYR A 140 -13.42 0.38 0.96
C TYR A 140 -13.78 -0.28 2.29
N THR A 141 -12.87 -1.08 2.83
CA THR A 141 -13.03 -1.65 4.17
C THR A 141 -11.80 -1.26 4.98
N TYR A 142 -12.04 -0.66 6.15
CA TYR A 142 -11.01 -0.15 7.03
C TYR A 142 -11.02 -0.90 8.35
N THR A 143 -9.85 -1.23 8.87
CA THR A 143 -9.69 -1.91 10.16
C THR A 143 -8.88 -1.04 11.12
N SER A 144 -9.51 -0.56 12.18
CA SER A 144 -8.88 0.21 13.25
C SER A 144 -8.21 -0.73 14.25
N LEU A 145 -6.88 -0.63 14.39
CA LEU A 145 -6.11 -1.38 15.37
C LEU A 145 -6.14 -0.66 16.72
N ARG A 146 -6.72 -1.30 17.74
CA ARG A 146 -6.82 -0.75 19.10
C ARG A 146 -5.83 -1.44 20.03
N ALA A 147 -5.10 -0.67 20.82
CA ALA A 147 -4.14 -1.22 21.77
C ALA A 147 -4.84 -2.13 22.80
N ASN A 148 -4.32 -3.35 22.98
CA ASN A 148 -4.80 -4.34 23.96
C ASN A 148 -6.25 -4.84 23.77
N THR A 149 -6.87 -4.61 22.61
CA THR A 149 -8.19 -5.14 22.26
C THR A 149 -8.22 -5.65 20.81
N LEU A 150 -9.30 -6.33 20.39
CA LEU A 150 -9.45 -6.72 18.99
C LEU A 150 -9.79 -5.48 18.13
N PRO A 151 -9.39 -5.48 16.85
CA PRO A 151 -9.66 -4.34 15.98
C PRO A 151 -11.15 -4.17 15.71
N THR A 152 -11.58 -2.94 15.42
CA THR A 152 -12.88 -2.71 14.78
C THR A 152 -12.70 -2.63 13.28
N THR A 153 -13.69 -3.11 12.52
CA THR A 153 -13.68 -3.01 11.07
C THR A 153 -14.92 -2.29 10.58
N ILE A 154 -14.80 -1.43 9.57
CA ILE A 154 -15.92 -0.81 8.89
C ILE A 154 -15.81 -1.02 7.38
N SER A 155 -16.93 -1.40 6.76
CA SER A 155 -17.07 -1.39 5.30
C SER A 155 -17.89 -0.18 4.86
N ILE A 156 -17.32 0.58 3.93
CA ILE A 156 -17.90 1.80 3.36
C ILE A 156 -18.01 1.69 1.84
N ALA A 157 -18.91 2.47 1.26
CA ALA A 157 -18.95 2.78 -0.17
C ALA A 157 -19.15 4.28 -0.35
N TRP A 158 -18.68 4.87 -1.44
CA TRP A 158 -18.87 6.30 -1.68
C TRP A 158 -19.39 6.59 -3.08
N ALA A 159 -19.94 7.80 -3.24
CA ALA A 159 -20.35 8.36 -4.52
C ALA A 159 -20.19 9.89 -4.53
N THR A 160 -19.75 10.45 -5.65
CA THR A 160 -19.66 11.88 -5.91
C THR A 160 -19.97 12.21 -7.38
N ASN A 161 -20.39 13.45 -7.64
CA ASN A 161 -20.37 14.07 -8.97
C ASN A 161 -19.27 15.16 -9.11
N ILE A 162 -18.44 15.38 -8.08
CA ILE A 162 -17.28 16.27 -8.15
C ILE A 162 -16.32 15.69 -9.19
N ALA A 163 -15.91 16.51 -10.15
CA ALA A 163 -15.01 16.07 -11.20
C ALA A 163 -13.63 15.69 -10.64
N PRO A 164 -12.96 14.67 -11.17
CA PRO A 164 -11.54 14.43 -10.86
C PRO A 164 -10.67 15.56 -11.44
N PRO A 165 -9.40 15.69 -11.01
CA PRO A 165 -8.50 16.71 -11.53
C PRO A 165 -8.39 16.66 -13.06
N SER A 166 -8.61 17.79 -13.71
CA SER A 166 -8.48 17.90 -15.17
C SER A 166 -7.02 17.76 -15.58
N THR A 167 -6.69 16.65 -16.24
CA THR A 167 -5.41 16.49 -16.93
C THR A 167 -5.55 17.11 -18.32
N SER A 168 -5.16 18.38 -18.48
CA SER A 168 -5.02 18.96 -19.82
C SER A 168 -3.73 19.75 -20.00
N SER A 169 -2.81 19.18 -20.77
CA SER A 169 -2.04 19.94 -21.74
C SER A 169 -2.81 19.97 -23.08
N THR A 170 -3.40 21.13 -23.37
CA THR A 170 -3.67 21.72 -24.72
C THR A 170 -4.85 21.16 -25.57
N PRO A 171 -5.42 21.97 -26.50
CA PRO A 171 -6.34 23.09 -26.28
C PRO A 171 -7.76 22.84 -26.84
N GLU A 172 -8.69 23.64 -26.35
CA GLU A 172 -10.10 23.79 -26.75
C GLU A 172 -10.32 23.99 -28.27
N PRO A 173 -11.48 23.55 -28.80
CA PRO A 173 -12.21 24.45 -29.71
C PRO A 173 -13.68 24.62 -29.33
N THR A 174 -14.02 25.86 -28.97
CA THR A 174 -15.15 26.67 -29.43
C THR A 174 -16.46 25.98 -29.87
N THR A 175 -17.45 26.08 -28.98
CA THR A 175 -18.82 26.61 -29.16
C THR A 175 -19.46 26.58 -30.56
N SER A 176 -20.59 25.88 -30.70
CA SER A 176 -21.90 26.45 -31.10
C SER A 176 -23.04 25.41 -31.15
N GLY A 177 -24.11 25.67 -30.40
CA GLY A 177 -25.51 25.43 -30.82
C GLY A 177 -26.23 24.16 -30.33
N ILE A 178 -27.19 24.33 -29.41
CA ILE A 178 -28.37 23.46 -29.24
C ILE A 178 -29.58 24.17 -29.91
N PRO A 179 -30.66 23.50 -30.39
CA PRO A 179 -31.69 22.94 -29.49
C PRO A 179 -32.36 21.60 -29.92
N PHE A 180 -32.68 20.77 -28.91
CA PHE A 180 -33.88 19.91 -28.73
C PHE A 180 -34.51 19.11 -29.90
N THR A 181 -34.61 17.77 -29.75
CA THR A 181 -35.87 16.98 -29.55
C THR A 181 -35.70 15.47 -29.83
N GLY A 182 -36.22 14.62 -28.92
CA GLY A 182 -37.09 13.48 -29.25
C GLY A 182 -36.52 12.15 -29.77
N SER A 183 -36.45 11.17 -28.85
CA SER A 183 -36.86 9.75 -28.99
C SER A 183 -36.15 8.77 -29.96
N THR A 184 -35.58 7.72 -29.33
CA THR A 184 -35.41 6.30 -29.74
C THR A 184 -34.82 5.93 -31.12
N PRO A 185 -33.74 5.13 -31.12
CA PRO A 185 -33.51 4.09 -32.14
C PRO A 185 -33.20 2.73 -31.48
N SER A 186 -33.95 1.64 -31.71
CA SER A 186 -33.98 0.78 -32.91
C SER A 186 -32.61 0.32 -33.40
N GLN A 187 -32.43 -1.01 -33.43
CA GLN A 187 -31.21 -1.73 -33.77
C GLN A 187 -30.73 -1.54 -35.22
N GLY A 188 -29.40 -1.50 -35.36
CA GLY A 188 -28.64 -1.92 -36.54
C GLY A 188 -27.38 -1.05 -36.76
N PRO A 189 -26.36 -1.51 -37.50
CA PRO A 189 -25.79 -2.84 -37.65
C PRO A 189 -24.45 -2.97 -36.88
N THR A 190 -24.06 -4.21 -36.56
CA THR A 190 -22.81 -4.55 -35.89
C THR A 190 -21.59 -4.15 -36.73
N GLU A 191 -20.82 -3.15 -36.28
CA GLU A 191 -19.45 -2.91 -36.74
C GLU A 191 -18.48 -3.49 -35.67
N PRO A 192 -17.46 -4.27 -36.07
CA PRO A 192 -16.56 -4.89 -35.11
C PRO A 192 -15.64 -3.84 -34.48
N PRO A 193 -15.41 -3.85 -33.14
CA PRO A 193 -14.48 -2.92 -32.54
C PRO A 193 -13.06 -3.27 -32.98
N THR A 194 -12.49 -2.42 -33.83
CA THR A 194 -11.04 -2.40 -34.08
C THR A 194 -10.40 -1.57 -32.97
N THR A 195 -10.24 -2.16 -31.79
CA THR A 195 -9.37 -1.61 -30.75
C THR A 195 -8.12 -2.49 -30.68
N THR A 196 -6.98 -1.92 -31.06
CA THR A 196 -5.67 -2.54 -30.79
C THR A 196 -5.61 -2.88 -29.29
N PRO A 197 -5.29 -4.13 -28.90
CA PRO A 197 -5.21 -4.49 -27.48
C PRO A 197 -4.18 -3.60 -26.77
N ARG A 198 -4.59 -2.93 -25.70
CA ARG A 198 -3.68 -2.23 -24.79
C ARG A 198 -2.64 -3.23 -24.27
N LEU A 199 -1.36 -2.88 -24.40
CA LEU A 199 -0.26 -3.72 -23.93
C LEU A 199 -0.28 -3.80 -22.39
N PRO A 200 -0.03 -4.99 -21.79
CA PRO A 200 -0.12 -5.16 -20.36
C PRO A 200 0.98 -4.38 -19.66
N VAL A 201 0.61 -3.43 -18.81
CA VAL A 201 1.57 -2.58 -18.10
C VAL A 201 2.28 -3.32 -16.97
N ASP A 202 1.60 -4.30 -16.38
CA ASP A 202 2.07 -5.10 -15.25
C ASP A 202 1.47 -6.53 -15.30
N CYS A 203 1.78 -7.34 -14.29
CA CYS A 203 1.28 -8.71 -14.19
C CYS A 203 -0.24 -8.81 -13.93
N ASP A 204 -0.88 -7.76 -13.44
CA ASP A 204 -2.33 -7.74 -13.26
C ASP A 204 -3.05 -7.65 -14.61
N GLU A 205 -2.43 -7.01 -15.61
CA GLU A 205 -2.98 -6.87 -16.96
C GLU A 205 -2.62 -8.03 -17.90
N VAL A 206 -1.69 -8.93 -17.55
CA VAL A 206 -1.39 -10.08 -18.41
C VAL A 206 -2.57 -11.06 -18.48
N ALA A 207 -2.88 -11.54 -19.68
CA ALA A 207 -3.97 -12.50 -19.91
C ALA A 207 -3.65 -13.90 -19.35
N ASN A 208 -2.38 -14.29 -19.35
CA ASN A 208 -1.96 -15.57 -18.79
C ASN A 208 -1.82 -15.46 -17.25
N LYS A 209 -2.74 -16.10 -16.54
CA LYS A 209 -2.78 -16.15 -15.07
C LYS A 209 -2.05 -17.37 -14.48
N THR A 210 -1.04 -17.88 -15.19
CA THR A 210 -0.08 -18.89 -14.69
C THR A 210 1.18 -18.19 -14.21
N SER A 211 1.67 -18.51 -13.01
CA SER A 211 2.94 -17.97 -12.51
C SER A 211 4.09 -18.32 -13.45
N GLY A 212 4.96 -17.34 -13.72
CA GLY A 212 6.09 -17.51 -14.61
C GLY A 212 6.55 -16.21 -15.26
N PRO A 213 7.61 -16.27 -16.08
CA PRO A 213 8.07 -15.13 -16.88
C PRO A 213 6.98 -14.68 -17.86
N GLN A 214 6.68 -13.38 -17.88
CA GLN A 214 5.75 -12.74 -18.80
C GLN A 214 6.33 -11.41 -19.29
N ILE A 215 5.90 -10.96 -20.47
CA ILE A 215 6.30 -9.66 -21.02
C ILE A 215 5.27 -8.61 -20.60
N ILE A 216 5.75 -7.51 -20.02
CA ILE A 216 4.98 -6.32 -19.67
C ILE A 216 5.58 -5.07 -20.33
N TYR A 217 4.84 -3.97 -20.32
CA TYR A 217 5.21 -2.69 -20.93
C TYR A 217 4.97 -1.56 -19.91
N PRO A 218 5.86 -1.37 -18.92
CA PRO A 218 5.65 -0.41 -17.83
C PRO A 218 5.40 1.03 -18.30
N ASP A 219 6.06 1.44 -19.39
CA ASP A 219 5.91 2.75 -20.03
C ASP A 219 4.89 2.76 -21.19
N GLY A 220 4.22 1.62 -21.43
CA GLY A 220 3.27 1.39 -22.52
C GLY A 220 3.90 1.09 -23.89
N THR A 221 5.24 1.07 -24.02
CA THR A 221 5.92 0.92 -25.31
C THR A 221 7.10 -0.05 -25.32
N ASN A 222 7.96 -0.04 -24.31
CA ASN A 222 9.17 -0.85 -24.25
C ASN A 222 8.92 -2.15 -23.47
N PRO A 223 9.16 -3.33 -24.08
CA PRO A 223 8.90 -4.61 -23.43
C PRO A 223 9.96 -4.95 -22.38
N VAL A 224 9.53 -5.44 -21.23
CA VAL A 224 10.37 -6.06 -20.21
C VAL A 224 9.80 -7.41 -19.82
N THR A 225 10.66 -8.42 -19.69
CA THR A 225 10.25 -9.72 -19.13
C THR A 225 10.39 -9.68 -17.62
N VAL A 226 9.29 -9.93 -16.90
CA VAL A 226 9.24 -10.00 -15.44
C VAL A 226 8.73 -11.36 -14.99
N TYR A 227 8.98 -11.73 -13.73
CA TYR A 227 8.29 -12.88 -13.15
C TYR A 227 6.93 -12.41 -12.60
N CYS A 228 5.86 -12.93 -13.17
CA CYS A 228 4.53 -12.75 -12.62
C CYS A 228 4.23 -13.89 -11.65
N ASP A 229 3.97 -13.58 -10.40
CA ASP A 229 3.48 -14.56 -9.43
C ASP A 229 1.97 -14.40 -9.30
N GLN A 230 1.23 -15.43 -9.72
CA GLN A 230 -0.21 -15.40 -9.85
C GLN A 230 -0.84 -16.08 -8.63
N ALA A 231 -1.64 -15.31 -7.90
CA ALA A 231 -2.44 -15.81 -6.79
C ALA A 231 -3.93 -15.85 -7.18
N SER A 232 -4.75 -16.55 -6.39
CA SER A 232 -6.19 -16.61 -6.63
C SER A 232 -6.90 -15.25 -6.52
N TYR A 233 -6.26 -14.29 -5.86
CA TYR A 233 -6.81 -12.97 -5.54
C TYR A 233 -6.13 -11.81 -6.29
N GLY A 234 -5.14 -12.11 -7.15
CA GLY A 234 -4.47 -11.10 -7.96
C GLY A 234 -3.07 -11.54 -8.38
N SER A 235 -2.31 -10.62 -8.97
CA SER A 235 -1.00 -10.92 -9.55
C SER A 235 0.07 -10.01 -8.94
N TYR A 236 1.22 -10.60 -8.65
CA TYR A 236 2.40 -9.85 -8.24
C TYR A 236 3.32 -9.64 -9.45
N THR A 237 3.81 -8.42 -9.59
CA THR A 237 4.89 -8.06 -10.51
C THR A 237 6.20 -8.04 -9.73
N VAL A 238 7.06 -9.05 -9.92
CA VAL A 238 8.36 -9.09 -9.23
C VAL A 238 9.30 -8.04 -9.83
N ILE A 239 9.71 -7.07 -9.02
CA ILE A 239 10.53 -5.92 -9.46
C ILE A 239 12.00 -6.07 -9.07
N GLN A 240 12.29 -6.92 -8.08
CA GLN A 240 13.64 -7.32 -7.70
C GLN A 240 13.58 -8.75 -7.17
N SER A 241 14.60 -9.55 -7.47
CA SER A 241 14.84 -10.81 -6.78
C SER A 241 16.33 -11.11 -6.65
N ARG A 242 16.70 -11.80 -5.58
CA ARG A 242 18.04 -12.38 -5.38
C ARG A 242 17.91 -13.84 -5.02
N GLY A 243 18.85 -14.66 -5.51
CA GLY A 243 18.90 -16.07 -5.17
C GLY A 243 20.04 -16.82 -5.82
N THR A 244 20.20 -18.08 -5.41
CA THR A 244 21.32 -18.94 -5.80
C THR A 244 20.99 -19.91 -6.95
N LYS A 245 19.76 -19.91 -7.48
CA LYS A 245 19.33 -20.83 -8.55
C LYS A 245 19.75 -20.33 -9.94
N GLY A 246 19.60 -19.04 -10.20
CA GLY A 246 19.85 -18.44 -11.51
C GLY A 246 21.32 -18.13 -11.77
N THR A 247 21.58 -17.50 -12.91
CA THR A 247 22.91 -16.98 -13.24
C THR A 247 23.38 -16.02 -12.15
N ASN A 248 24.61 -16.21 -11.67
CA ASN A 248 25.23 -15.28 -10.74
C ASN A 248 25.63 -14.01 -11.52
N ILE A 249 24.99 -12.89 -11.19
CA ILE A 249 25.25 -11.58 -11.78
C ILE A 249 25.65 -10.61 -10.68
N SER A 250 26.51 -9.65 -11.02
CA SER A 250 26.87 -8.59 -10.08
C SER A 250 25.72 -7.59 -9.94
N PHE A 251 25.42 -7.22 -8.70
CA PHE A 251 24.61 -6.03 -8.41
C PHE A 251 25.49 -4.81 -8.14
N ASP A 252 26.81 -4.97 -7.96
CA ASP A 252 27.73 -3.83 -7.90
C ASP A 252 27.92 -3.21 -9.28
N LEU A 253 26.98 -2.33 -9.61
CA LEU A 253 26.86 -1.65 -10.89
C LEU A 253 26.74 -0.14 -10.66
N PRO A 254 27.22 0.69 -11.61
CA PRO A 254 26.97 2.13 -11.59
C PRO A 254 25.47 2.45 -11.62
N LEU A 255 25.10 3.63 -11.11
CA LEU A 255 23.70 4.09 -11.08
C LEU A 255 23.03 4.06 -12.46
N ALA A 256 23.77 4.37 -13.53
CA ALA A 256 23.25 4.34 -14.89
C ALA A 256 22.77 2.94 -15.34
N ASN A 257 23.33 1.86 -14.80
CA ASN A 257 22.86 0.51 -15.09
C ASN A 257 21.60 0.14 -14.32
N TYR A 258 21.37 0.79 -13.17
CA TYR A 258 20.17 0.58 -12.37
C TYR A 258 18.92 1.25 -12.95
N THR A 259 19.06 2.16 -13.92
CA THR A 259 17.91 2.80 -14.59
C THR A 259 17.18 1.81 -15.48
N ASP A 260 17.91 0.91 -16.13
CA ASP A 260 17.38 -0.16 -16.97
C ASP A 260 17.28 -1.50 -16.21
N TRP A 261 16.53 -2.45 -16.77
CA TRP A 261 16.41 -3.79 -16.22
C TRP A 261 17.67 -4.62 -16.47
N PHE A 262 17.97 -5.56 -15.57
CA PHE A 262 19.03 -6.54 -15.78
C PHE A 262 18.77 -7.84 -15.02
N GLY A 263 19.47 -8.89 -15.44
CA GLY A 263 19.33 -10.23 -14.88
C GLY A 263 18.22 -11.04 -15.52
N GLU A 264 17.76 -12.07 -14.81
CA GLU A 264 16.82 -13.06 -15.31
C GLU A 264 15.64 -13.18 -14.33
N PRO A 265 14.39 -12.93 -14.77
CA PRO A 265 13.22 -13.10 -13.92
C PRO A 265 13.02 -14.58 -13.56
N GLY A 266 12.70 -14.88 -12.30
CA GLY A 266 12.42 -16.25 -11.85
C GLY A 266 12.55 -16.44 -10.35
N ILE A 267 11.93 -17.50 -9.82
CA ILE A 267 12.08 -17.88 -8.41
C ILE A 267 13.52 -18.30 -8.13
N GLY A 268 14.20 -17.57 -7.25
CA GLY A 268 15.60 -17.82 -6.91
C GLY A 268 16.61 -17.37 -7.96
N ASN A 269 16.16 -16.65 -9.00
CA ASN A 269 17.04 -15.96 -9.93
C ASN A 269 17.42 -14.57 -9.39
N ASN A 270 18.27 -13.89 -10.14
CA ASN A 270 18.75 -12.56 -9.83
C ASN A 270 18.21 -11.59 -10.88
N PHE A 271 17.39 -10.62 -10.46
CA PHE A 271 16.68 -9.72 -11.36
C PHE A 271 16.49 -8.33 -10.74
N TRP A 272 16.56 -7.31 -11.58
CA TRP A 272 16.21 -5.92 -11.27
C TRP A 272 15.38 -5.35 -12.42
N LEU A 273 14.24 -4.73 -12.10
CA LEU A 273 13.32 -4.18 -13.10
C LEU A 273 13.81 -2.89 -13.76
N GLY A 274 14.73 -2.16 -13.14
CA GLY A 274 15.13 -0.83 -13.60
C GLY A 274 14.32 0.30 -12.96
N LEU A 275 15.00 1.36 -12.54
CA LEU A 275 14.37 2.51 -11.89
C LEU A 275 13.44 3.27 -12.83
N ASP A 276 13.74 3.34 -14.13
CA ASP A 276 12.86 3.98 -15.11
C ASP A 276 11.54 3.21 -15.26
N ASN A 277 11.61 1.88 -15.25
CA ASN A 277 10.41 1.04 -15.28
C ASN A 277 9.61 1.15 -13.98
N MET A 278 10.25 1.18 -12.81
CA MET A 278 9.55 1.42 -11.53
C MET A 278 8.90 2.81 -11.49
N ASN A 279 9.57 3.84 -12.02
CA ASN A 279 9.00 5.18 -12.16
C ASN A 279 7.83 5.21 -13.15
N ALA A 280 7.94 4.49 -14.27
CA ALA A 280 6.85 4.36 -15.24
C ALA A 280 5.62 3.73 -14.60
N LEU A 281 5.78 2.62 -13.85
CA LEU A 281 4.71 2.02 -13.07
C LEU A 281 4.08 3.02 -12.10
N SER A 282 4.90 3.82 -11.40
CA SER A 282 4.44 4.86 -10.47
C SER A 282 3.58 5.95 -11.13
N LYS A 283 3.65 6.10 -12.46
CA LYS A 283 2.89 7.10 -13.26
C LYS A 283 1.62 6.53 -13.89
N THR A 284 1.35 5.23 -13.75
CA THR A 284 0.21 4.56 -14.40
C THR A 284 -1.15 4.92 -13.79
N GLY A 285 -1.16 5.64 -12.66
CA GLY A 285 -2.37 5.96 -11.90
C GLY A 285 -2.88 4.79 -11.03
N LYS A 286 -2.20 3.63 -11.06
CA LYS A 286 -2.46 2.53 -10.12
C LYS A 286 -1.77 2.82 -8.78
N SER A 287 -2.44 2.47 -7.69
CA SER A 287 -1.81 2.43 -6.37
C SER A 287 -1.17 1.06 -6.18
N TYR A 288 0.15 1.02 -6.12
CA TYR A 288 0.89 -0.21 -5.87
C TYR A 288 1.23 -0.32 -4.40
N ALA A 289 0.98 -1.50 -3.84
CA ALA A 289 1.63 -1.96 -2.64
C ALA A 289 2.88 -2.79 -3.02
N LEU A 290 3.87 -2.78 -2.14
CA LEU A 290 5.11 -3.52 -2.24
C LEU A 290 5.14 -4.59 -1.14
N GLN A 291 5.34 -5.85 -1.53
CA GLN A 291 5.69 -6.95 -0.64
C GLN A 291 7.18 -7.24 -0.74
N ILE A 292 7.84 -7.42 0.42
CA ILE A 292 9.21 -7.92 0.51
C ILE A 292 9.21 -9.23 1.28
N ASP A 293 9.73 -10.29 0.66
CA ASP A 293 9.93 -11.59 1.30
C ASP A 293 11.42 -11.81 1.57
N LEU A 294 11.76 -12.09 2.83
CA LEU A 294 13.10 -12.45 3.26
C LEU A 294 13.14 -13.95 3.57
N CYS A 295 13.93 -14.71 2.82
CA CYS A 295 14.09 -16.13 3.03
C CYS A 295 15.51 -16.46 3.50
N CYS A 296 15.60 -17.48 4.35
CA CYS A 296 16.87 -18.11 4.71
C CYS A 296 16.72 -19.62 4.63
N ALA A 297 17.56 -20.27 3.81
CA ALA A 297 17.60 -21.73 3.71
C ALA A 297 16.21 -22.35 3.48
N SER A 298 15.49 -21.81 2.49
CA SER A 298 14.13 -22.19 2.10
C SER A 298 13.05 -21.99 3.17
N LYS A 299 13.30 -21.13 4.16
CA LYS A 299 12.29 -20.72 5.14
C LYS A 299 12.01 -19.22 5.02
N LEU A 300 10.74 -18.85 5.09
CA LEU A 300 10.34 -17.45 5.24
C LEU A 300 10.78 -16.96 6.62
N VAL A 301 11.68 -15.98 6.65
CA VAL A 301 12.14 -15.32 7.87
C VAL A 301 11.19 -14.17 8.23
N LYS A 302 10.88 -13.34 7.24
CA LYS A 302 10.02 -12.17 7.44
C LYS A 302 9.38 -11.74 6.14
N LYS A 303 8.18 -11.17 6.26
CA LYS A 303 7.42 -10.54 5.17
C LYS A 303 7.08 -9.11 5.58
N TYR A 304 7.31 -8.16 4.68
CA TYR A 304 7.02 -6.74 4.87
C TYR A 304 6.09 -6.23 3.78
N PHE A 305 5.24 -5.29 4.16
CA PHE A 305 4.30 -4.62 3.27
C PHE A 305 4.45 -3.11 3.37
N TYR A 306 4.39 -2.46 2.21
CA TYR A 306 4.43 -1.01 2.06
C TYR A 306 3.38 -0.57 1.07
N HIS A 307 2.67 0.51 1.35
CA HIS A 307 1.59 1.06 0.53
C HIS A 307 2.04 2.31 -0.20
N SER A 308 1.28 2.70 -1.23
CA SER A 308 1.55 3.89 -2.05
C SER A 308 3.00 3.91 -2.56
N PHE A 309 3.51 2.73 -2.94
CA PHE A 309 4.86 2.58 -3.43
C PHE A 309 5.02 3.39 -4.71
N SER A 310 6.01 4.27 -4.72
CA SER A 310 6.40 5.00 -5.91
C SER A 310 7.89 5.31 -5.91
N VAL A 311 8.44 5.36 -7.12
CA VAL A 311 9.82 5.77 -7.39
C VAL A 311 9.76 7.03 -8.23
N GLY A 312 10.43 8.09 -7.78
CA GLY A 312 10.56 9.34 -8.51
C GLY A 312 11.35 9.18 -9.82
N ASP A 313 11.42 10.21 -10.65
CA ASP A 313 12.20 10.18 -11.88
C ASP A 313 13.68 10.53 -11.64
N ALA A 314 14.48 10.53 -12.72
CA ALA A 314 15.89 10.92 -12.67
C ALA A 314 16.14 12.31 -12.07
N THR A 315 15.23 13.28 -12.24
CA THR A 315 15.39 14.64 -11.70
C THR A 315 15.27 14.68 -10.18
N SER A 316 14.45 13.78 -9.63
CA SER A 316 14.31 13.54 -8.20
C SER A 316 15.31 12.52 -7.65
N ASN A 317 16.30 12.08 -8.45
CA ASN A 317 17.24 11.01 -8.14
C ASN A 317 16.55 9.70 -7.71
N TYR A 318 15.46 9.37 -8.39
CA TYR A 318 14.68 8.15 -8.15
C TYR A 318 14.30 7.96 -6.67
N LYS A 319 13.85 9.03 -6.01
CA LYS A 319 13.43 9.02 -4.61
C LYS A 319 12.36 7.96 -4.36
N LEU A 320 12.55 7.14 -3.32
CA LEU A 320 11.55 6.16 -2.87
C LEU A 320 10.49 6.84 -2.01
N SER A 321 9.22 6.58 -2.29
CA SER A 321 8.09 6.95 -1.41
C SER A 321 7.22 5.72 -1.18
N ALA A 322 6.83 5.50 0.08
CA ALA A 322 5.88 4.47 0.48
C ALA A 322 5.43 4.71 1.93
N THR A 323 4.37 4.04 2.36
CA THR A 323 3.90 4.01 3.75
C THR A 323 4.04 2.60 4.29
N ALA A 324 4.81 2.41 5.38
CA ALA A 324 5.05 1.07 5.92
C ALA A 324 3.91 0.61 6.84
N ASP A 325 3.57 -0.68 6.77
CA ASP A 325 2.66 -1.31 7.74
C ASP A 325 3.28 -1.42 9.13
N LEU A 326 4.59 -1.65 9.19
CA LEU A 326 5.33 -1.81 10.43
C LEU A 326 6.36 -0.67 10.58
N PRO A 327 6.22 0.19 11.60
CA PRO A 327 7.20 1.24 11.85
C PRO A 327 8.50 0.66 12.44
N GLY A 328 9.63 1.33 12.20
CA GLY A 328 10.90 1.05 12.87
C GLY A 328 11.62 -0.22 12.42
N VAL A 329 11.18 -0.86 11.33
CA VAL A 329 11.80 -2.06 10.73
C VAL A 329 11.74 -1.99 9.20
N GLY A 330 12.53 -2.82 8.53
CA GLY A 330 12.64 -2.82 7.06
C GLY A 330 12.95 -1.44 6.51
N LEU A 331 12.29 -1.04 5.42
CA LEU A 331 12.46 0.29 4.81
C LEU A 331 12.06 1.47 5.72
N ALA A 332 11.27 1.21 6.77
CA ALA A 332 10.87 2.20 7.78
C ALA A 332 11.78 2.20 9.02
N TYR A 333 12.83 1.37 9.04
CA TYR A 333 13.90 1.51 10.01
C TYR A 333 14.59 2.85 9.81
N THR A 334 14.88 3.54 10.91
CA THR A 334 15.52 4.85 10.90
C THR A 334 16.74 4.82 11.82
N SER A 335 17.90 5.04 11.23
CA SER A 335 19.12 5.42 11.97
C SER A 335 19.25 6.94 11.99
N THR A 336 19.58 7.52 10.84
CA THR A 336 19.58 8.98 10.60
C THR A 336 18.31 9.41 9.87
N VAL A 337 17.97 8.71 8.79
CA VAL A 337 16.71 8.84 8.07
C VAL A 337 16.23 7.43 7.69
N SER A 338 14.98 7.28 7.22
CA SER A 338 14.49 6.01 6.69
C SER A 338 14.89 5.82 5.23
N ASP A 339 14.89 4.58 4.73
CA ASP A 339 15.02 4.32 3.29
C ASP A 339 13.83 4.93 2.52
N ILE A 340 12.64 4.89 3.13
CA ILE A 340 11.49 5.66 2.67
C ILE A 340 11.83 7.15 2.71
N GLY A 341 11.73 7.81 1.56
CA GLY A 341 12.08 9.21 1.38
C GLY A 341 13.53 9.46 0.96
N ALA A 342 14.38 8.43 0.93
CA ALA A 342 15.75 8.56 0.44
C ALA A 342 15.82 8.52 -1.10
N VAL A 343 16.90 9.08 -1.65
CA VAL A 343 17.22 9.00 -3.07
C VAL A 343 17.98 7.72 -3.37
N PHE A 344 17.85 7.19 -4.59
CA PHE A 344 18.63 6.02 -5.00
C PHE A 344 20.10 6.41 -5.12
N SER A 345 21.00 5.57 -4.64
CA SER A 345 22.44 5.82 -4.68
C SER A 345 23.21 4.51 -4.81
N THR A 346 24.45 4.61 -5.24
CA THR A 346 25.47 3.55 -5.19
C THR A 346 26.59 4.00 -4.26
N HIS A 347 27.55 3.12 -3.95
CA HIS A 347 28.71 3.48 -3.12
C HIS A 347 29.50 4.70 -3.65
N THR A 348 29.48 4.93 -4.97
CA THR A 348 30.15 6.09 -5.59
C THR A 348 29.32 7.37 -5.54
N THR A 349 28.00 7.28 -5.62
CA THR A 349 27.09 8.44 -5.75
C THR A 349 26.43 8.86 -4.44
N TYR A 350 26.53 8.06 -3.38
CA TYR A 350 25.99 8.40 -2.07
C TYR A 350 26.66 9.67 -1.51
N THR A 351 25.86 10.64 -1.07
CA THR A 351 26.33 11.98 -0.63
C THR A 351 25.83 12.40 0.76
N LEU A 352 24.85 11.70 1.34
CA LEU A 352 24.49 11.87 2.75
C LEU A 352 25.70 11.49 3.62
N PRO A 353 25.86 12.09 4.83
CA PRO A 353 27.17 12.21 5.44
C PRO A 353 27.88 10.86 5.63
N LYS A 354 28.87 10.61 4.77
CA LYS A 354 29.89 9.54 4.87
C LYS A 354 30.77 9.66 6.14
N GLY A 355 30.58 10.71 6.93
CA GLY A 355 31.42 11.06 8.09
C GLY A 355 30.84 10.66 9.43
N LYS A 356 29.79 9.84 9.41
CA LYS A 356 29.13 9.30 10.59
C LYS A 356 29.51 7.81 10.68
N PRO A 357 30.18 7.34 11.76
CA PRO A 357 30.54 5.93 11.98
C PRO A 357 29.40 4.91 11.79
N GLU A 358 28.16 5.40 11.71
CA GLU A 358 26.92 4.65 11.69
C GLU A 358 26.48 4.22 10.28
N CYS A 359 27.13 4.67 9.18
CA CYS A 359 26.76 4.17 7.84
C CYS A 359 27.44 2.84 7.48
N ASP A 360 27.04 1.78 8.18
CA ASP A 360 27.67 0.45 8.11
C ASP A 360 27.80 -0.09 6.67
N GLN A 361 26.87 0.25 5.78
CA GLN A 361 26.92 -0.15 4.36
C GLN A 361 28.18 0.31 3.62
N PHE A 362 28.81 1.39 4.06
CA PHE A 362 30.02 1.95 3.44
C PHE A 362 31.23 1.97 4.37
N ASP A 363 30.98 2.04 5.67
CA ASP A 363 32.00 2.29 6.68
C ASP A 363 31.82 1.38 7.91
N TYR A 364 31.30 0.15 7.78
CA TYR A 364 31.31 -0.80 8.90
C TYR A 364 32.73 -0.94 9.46
N PHE A 365 32.95 -0.47 10.69
CA PHE A 365 34.21 -0.52 11.41
C PHE A 365 34.10 -1.49 12.59
N ASP A 366 34.87 -2.58 12.55
CA ASP A 366 35.26 -3.32 13.76
C ASP A 366 36.46 -2.59 14.37
N ASP A 367 36.22 -1.99 15.54
CA ASP A 367 37.19 -1.18 16.29
C ASP A 367 38.42 -1.97 16.73
N ASN A 368 38.34 -3.31 16.77
CA ASN A 368 39.44 -4.17 17.18
C ASN A 368 40.37 -4.58 16.02
N SER A 369 39.99 -4.34 14.76
CA SER A 369 40.67 -4.95 13.60
C SER A 369 40.92 -4.03 12.39
N ASN A 370 40.55 -2.74 12.44
CA ASN A 370 40.69 -1.79 11.32
C ASN A 370 40.05 -2.31 10.01
N MET A 371 38.90 -2.99 10.11
CA MET A 371 38.17 -3.50 8.96
C MET A 371 37.08 -2.52 8.55
N GLN A 372 37.16 -2.01 7.32
CA GLN A 372 36.16 -1.14 6.70
C GLN A 372 35.38 -1.95 5.64
N ALA A 373 34.05 -1.89 5.68
CA ALA A 373 33.23 -2.46 4.60
C ALA A 373 33.55 -1.80 3.24
N VAL A 374 33.33 -2.56 2.18
CA VAL A 374 33.30 -2.05 0.80
C VAL A 374 31.84 -2.00 0.38
N GLY A 375 31.39 -0.79 0.05
CA GLY A 375 30.04 -0.58 -0.46
C GLY A 375 29.78 -1.42 -1.69
N TYR A 376 28.64 -2.11 -1.71
CA TYR A 376 28.25 -3.02 -2.78
C TYR A 376 26.82 -2.72 -3.22
N GLY A 377 26.62 -2.58 -4.53
CA GLY A 377 25.31 -2.37 -5.12
C GLY A 377 24.73 -0.98 -4.92
N GLY A 378 23.52 -0.80 -5.42
CA GLY A 378 22.73 0.42 -5.33
C GLY A 378 21.45 0.23 -4.50
N TRP A 379 21.14 1.20 -3.67
CA TRP A 379 19.98 1.19 -2.78
C TRP A 379 19.53 2.60 -2.42
N TRP A 380 18.34 2.70 -1.82
CA TRP A 380 17.88 3.89 -1.10
C TRP A 380 18.49 3.88 0.30
N PHE A 381 19.78 4.22 0.41
CA PHE A 381 20.59 4.13 1.63
C PHE A 381 20.23 5.15 2.73
N GLY A 382 18.94 5.36 3.01
CA GLY A 382 18.51 6.33 4.01
C GLY A 382 18.83 5.87 5.44
N SER A 383 18.51 4.63 5.75
CA SER A 383 18.76 4.05 7.07
C SER A 383 20.20 3.62 7.29
N CYS A 384 21.02 3.55 6.23
CA CYS A 384 22.34 2.91 6.23
C CYS A 384 22.38 1.46 6.74
N GLY A 385 21.24 0.84 7.04
CA GLY A 385 21.14 -0.49 7.65
C GLY A 385 20.60 -1.56 6.71
N ASN A 386 20.21 -1.17 5.50
CA ASN A 386 19.46 -2.00 4.55
C ASN A 386 20.13 -1.97 3.18
N ASN A 387 20.18 -3.13 2.53
CA ASN A 387 20.63 -3.29 1.16
C ASN A 387 20.22 -4.66 0.60
N LEU A 388 19.03 -4.75 0.00
CA LEU A 388 18.61 -5.99 -0.68
C LEU A 388 19.41 -6.25 -1.99
N ASN A 389 20.17 -5.25 -2.44
CA ASN A 389 21.07 -5.33 -3.58
C ASN A 389 22.53 -5.63 -3.16
N GLY A 390 22.75 -5.97 -1.88
CA GLY A 390 24.06 -6.30 -1.31
C GLY A 390 24.69 -7.59 -1.87
N PHE A 391 25.85 -7.99 -1.34
CA PHE A 391 26.54 -9.17 -1.85
C PHE A 391 25.79 -10.45 -1.47
N LEU A 392 25.58 -11.36 -2.43
CA LEU A 392 24.82 -12.59 -2.18
C LEU A 392 25.72 -13.66 -1.56
N TYR A 393 25.57 -13.89 -0.26
CA TYR A 393 26.13 -15.08 0.40
C TYR A 393 25.12 -16.24 0.38
N PRO A 394 25.53 -17.45 -0.03
CA PRO A 394 24.73 -18.66 0.19
C PRO A 394 24.53 -18.93 1.69
N ASN A 395 23.43 -19.58 2.06
CA ASN A 395 23.28 -20.05 3.44
C ASN A 395 24.37 -21.07 3.81
N ASN A 396 24.76 -21.08 5.08
CA ASN A 396 25.71 -22.02 5.65
C ASN A 396 25.00 -22.95 6.63
N GLY A 397 24.68 -24.17 6.17
CA GLY A 397 24.08 -25.19 7.03
C GLY A 397 22.71 -24.79 7.60
N GLY A 398 21.92 -24.02 6.85
CA GLY A 398 20.62 -23.54 7.31
C GLY A 398 20.62 -22.17 8.00
N ASN A 399 21.79 -21.52 8.11
CA ASN A 399 21.94 -20.20 8.72
C ASN A 399 22.39 -19.17 7.67
N CYS A 400 21.87 -17.94 7.76
CA CYS A 400 22.20 -16.81 6.89
C CYS A 400 23.01 -15.72 7.59
N ALA A 401 23.45 -15.95 8.82
CA ALA A 401 24.45 -15.11 9.47
C ALA A 401 25.75 -15.13 8.64
N VAL A 402 26.31 -13.96 8.39
CA VAL A 402 27.61 -13.84 7.69
C VAL A 402 28.71 -14.12 8.72
N PRO A 403 29.51 -15.20 8.57
CA PRO A 403 30.58 -15.48 9.51
C PRO A 403 31.60 -14.34 9.51
N ALA A 404 32.09 -13.95 10.68
CA ALA A 404 33.08 -12.89 10.81
C ALA A 404 34.30 -13.12 9.91
N THR A 405 34.78 -14.36 9.78
CA THR A 405 35.89 -14.72 8.88
C THR A 405 35.59 -14.46 7.40
N THR A 406 34.35 -14.68 6.98
CA THR A 406 33.91 -14.41 5.60
C THR A 406 33.85 -12.92 5.36
N PHE A 407 33.28 -12.17 6.31
CA PHE A 407 33.24 -10.71 6.25
C PHE A 407 34.65 -10.10 6.26
N VAL A 408 35.58 -10.59 7.09
CA VAL A 408 37.00 -10.16 7.11
C VAL A 408 37.64 -10.31 5.72
N SER A 409 37.34 -11.40 5.03
CA SER A 409 37.96 -11.71 3.73
C SER A 409 37.37 -10.89 2.57
N THR A 410 36.07 -10.65 2.60
CA THR A 410 35.33 -10.03 1.49
C THR A 410 35.11 -8.54 1.69
N LYS A 411 34.98 -8.12 2.94
CA LYS A 411 34.56 -6.79 3.39
C LYS A 411 33.20 -6.36 2.86
N MET A 412 32.40 -7.28 2.33
CA MET A 412 31.11 -6.95 1.72
C MET A 412 29.98 -7.35 2.66
N LEU A 413 29.06 -6.41 2.89
CA LEU A 413 27.80 -6.72 3.56
C LEU A 413 26.86 -7.48 2.61
N GLY A 414 26.02 -8.30 3.24
CA GLY A 414 25.16 -9.25 2.56
C GLY A 414 23.91 -8.63 1.93
N VAL A 415 23.03 -9.49 1.43
CA VAL A 415 21.65 -9.11 1.13
C VAL A 415 20.90 -8.95 2.45
N ASN A 416 20.74 -7.72 2.93
CA ASN A 416 20.25 -7.46 4.28
C ASN A 416 19.09 -6.46 4.32
N LEU A 417 18.22 -6.64 5.31
CA LEU A 417 17.10 -5.76 5.64
C LEU A 417 16.82 -5.88 7.13
N ARG A 418 16.59 -4.76 7.82
CA ARG A 418 16.41 -4.72 9.27
C ARG A 418 15.16 -5.44 9.73
N THR A 419 15.34 -6.42 10.61
CA THR A 419 14.22 -7.20 11.18
C THR A 419 13.81 -6.82 12.58
N SER A 420 14.66 -6.08 13.29
CA SER A 420 14.41 -5.58 14.64
C SER A 420 14.46 -4.05 14.71
N ALA A 421 13.68 -3.49 15.62
CA ALA A 421 13.74 -2.07 15.96
C ALA A 421 14.98 -1.76 16.81
N GLY A 422 15.51 -0.54 16.68
CA GLY A 422 16.75 -0.10 17.34
C GLY A 422 18.01 -0.64 16.65
N THR A 423 19.19 -0.29 17.16
CA THR A 423 20.47 -0.85 16.68
C THR A 423 20.66 -2.29 17.14
N ASN A 424 21.50 -3.04 16.45
CA ASN A 424 21.99 -4.34 16.91
C ASN A 424 22.69 -4.18 18.29
N PRO A 425 22.67 -5.17 19.20
CA PRO A 425 23.43 -5.17 20.45
C PRO A 425 24.86 -4.57 20.40
N ASP A 426 25.56 -4.72 19.29
CA ASP A 426 26.92 -4.18 19.08
C ASP A 426 26.94 -2.71 18.62
N GLY A 427 25.79 -2.05 18.54
CA GLY A 427 25.62 -0.65 18.15
C GLY A 427 25.41 -0.40 16.66
N TYR A 428 25.46 -1.44 15.82
CA TYR A 428 25.37 -1.36 14.37
C TYR A 428 23.92 -1.26 13.85
N ASP A 429 23.76 -0.56 12.74
CA ASP A 429 22.51 -0.45 11.97
C ASP A 429 22.28 -1.63 11.03
N VAL A 430 23.21 -2.59 10.96
CA VAL A 430 23.08 -3.82 10.16
C VAL A 430 22.93 -5.07 11.04
N ASP A 431 22.12 -6.04 10.58
CA ASP A 431 21.89 -7.32 11.28
C ASP A 431 23.03 -8.35 11.05
N LEU A 432 24.00 -8.06 10.17
CA LEU A 432 25.05 -9.01 9.74
C LEU A 432 24.50 -10.35 9.22
N VAL A 433 23.29 -10.32 8.66
CA VAL A 433 22.63 -11.43 7.96
C VAL A 433 22.69 -11.16 6.46
N SER A 434 22.86 -12.24 5.68
CA SER A 434 22.70 -12.22 4.24
C SER A 434 21.63 -13.23 3.84
N TYR A 435 20.42 -12.75 3.59
CA TYR A 435 19.33 -13.59 3.09
C TYR A 435 19.75 -14.20 1.75
N ASP A 436 19.69 -15.53 1.66
CA ASP A 436 20.14 -16.28 0.48
C ASP A 436 19.07 -16.31 -0.63
N ARG A 437 17.86 -15.83 -0.31
CA ARG A 437 16.80 -15.56 -1.29
C ARG A 437 15.89 -14.43 -0.80
N VAL A 438 15.63 -13.44 -1.67
CA VAL A 438 14.68 -12.35 -1.40
C VAL A 438 13.90 -11.97 -2.66
N ARG A 439 12.73 -11.36 -2.49
CA ARG A 439 12.05 -10.60 -3.56
C ARG A 439 11.43 -9.31 -3.07
N MET A 440 11.32 -8.38 -4.00
CA MET A 440 10.42 -7.24 -3.95
C MET A 440 9.37 -7.43 -5.05
N ALA A 441 8.09 -7.36 -4.70
CA ALA A 441 7.01 -7.56 -5.66
C ALA A 441 5.89 -6.53 -5.47
N LEU A 442 5.45 -5.92 -6.56
CA LEU A 442 4.35 -4.96 -6.58
C LEU A 442 3.03 -5.66 -6.84
N PHE A 443 1.97 -5.17 -6.23
CA PHE A 443 0.61 -5.66 -6.41
C PHE A 443 -0.42 -4.55 -6.17
N THR A 444 -1.65 -4.72 -6.68
CA THR A 444 -2.72 -3.71 -6.57
C THR A 444 -3.94 -4.14 -5.76
N PHE A 445 -4.00 -5.41 -5.34
CA PHE A 445 -5.04 -5.92 -4.45
C PHE A 445 -4.73 -5.61 -2.97
N ASP A 446 -5.71 -5.82 -2.11
CA ASP A 446 -5.59 -5.56 -0.68
C ASP A 446 -4.56 -6.48 0.00
N SER A 447 -3.58 -5.91 0.68
CA SER A 447 -2.58 -6.66 1.46
C SER A 447 -3.20 -7.55 2.56
N ALA A 448 -4.39 -7.22 3.07
CA ALA A 448 -5.06 -7.98 4.13
C ALA A 448 -5.45 -9.41 3.70
N ILE A 449 -5.62 -9.65 2.38
CA ILE A 449 -5.95 -10.98 1.84
C ILE A 449 -4.70 -11.82 1.60
N VAL A 450 -3.50 -11.23 1.73
CA VAL A 450 -2.24 -11.93 1.50
C VAL A 450 -1.99 -12.91 2.63
N ASN A 451 -1.71 -14.15 2.28
CA ASN A 451 -1.24 -15.13 3.24
C ASN A 451 0.15 -14.74 3.75
N GLN A 452 0.22 -14.24 4.99
CA GLN A 452 1.47 -13.83 5.62
C GLN A 452 2.46 -14.98 5.82
N ASN A 453 1.95 -16.21 5.89
CA ASN A 453 2.75 -17.43 6.07
C ASN A 453 3.08 -18.13 4.75
N ASP A 454 2.63 -17.61 3.60
CA ASP A 454 3.00 -18.16 2.30
C ASP A 454 4.51 -18.00 2.08
N ASP A 455 5.19 -19.14 2.06
CA ASP A 455 6.62 -19.31 1.87
C ASP A 455 6.94 -19.93 0.50
N SER A 456 5.97 -20.02 -0.42
CA SER A 456 6.13 -20.63 -1.74
C SER A 456 7.34 -20.09 -2.51
N PHE A 457 7.62 -18.78 -2.38
CA PHE A 457 8.78 -18.14 -2.99
C PHE A 457 10.13 -18.62 -2.41
N CYS A 458 10.16 -19.08 -1.16
CA CYS A 458 11.37 -19.53 -0.49
C CYS A 458 11.85 -20.93 -1.00
N HIS A 459 11.01 -21.71 -1.68
CA HIS A 459 11.31 -23.09 -2.10
C HIS A 459 12.02 -23.18 -3.46
#